data_AF-A0A6G0XYX4-F1
#
_entry.id   AF-A0A6G0XYX4-F1
#
_cell.length_a   1.000
_cell.length_b   1.000
_cell.length_c   1.000
_cell.angle_alpha   90.00
_cell.angle_beta   90.00
_cell.angle_gamma   90.00
#
_symmetry.space_group_name_H-M   'P 1'
#
loop_
_entity.id
_entity.type
_entity.pdbx_description
1 polymer ?
#
loop_
_entity_poly.entity_id
_entity_poly.type
_entity_poly.pdbx_seq_one_letter_code
_entity_poly.pdbx_strand_id
1 'polypeptide(L)'
;MGASCSSSDTVRSRIFVDREELLKAYPLEEDLKHWHMWNQLDLLDEAAAERLAKFMRTLMDTVVPSAALSESDVALHGDIDLSQVELHDNIHMDWPLNPKQVEDMTQDFEVAADDVHIPLPSEFFSKLVKASTDFYASKPNVINLTVPPDCTLTIVGDLHGQLQDLLHIFKTNGLPSPTNWYLFNGDLVDRGDCCVEICAILFAYQIMYPMAVHINRGNHEDVFMNSFHTFRREVYVKYSSSMFDAFNDFFDALPLAHIINDAVFVVHGGLSEFDLTLDQINSIPRDEYHLHTTHDETLSHKMHWMQDFLWSDPQRKLGIADNRRVLESCLVLIFVQNSFNAQT
;
A
#
# COMPACT_ATOMS: atom_id res chain seq x y z
N MET A 1 38.42 19.07 32.46
CA MET A 1 37.09 19.58 32.09
C MET A 1 37.07 19.62 30.57
N GLY A 2 36.53 18.66 29.83
CA GLY A 2 35.35 17.83 30.08
C GLY A 2 34.37 18.13 28.95
N ALA A 3 34.50 17.42 27.83
CA ALA A 3 33.43 17.22 26.86
C ALA A 3 33.73 15.89 26.17
N SER A 4 33.16 14.84 26.75
CA SER A 4 33.09 13.49 26.20
C SER A 4 32.38 13.54 24.85
N CYS A 5 33.06 13.12 23.80
CA CYS A 5 32.42 12.71 22.56
C CYS A 5 31.74 11.37 22.85
N SER A 6 30.44 11.39 23.15
CA SER A 6 29.63 10.19 23.30
C SER A 6 29.11 9.77 21.93
N SER A 7 29.71 8.70 21.42
CA SER A 7 29.12 7.63 20.61
C SER A 7 27.75 7.86 19.96
N SER A 8 27.78 8.00 18.63
CA SER A 8 26.88 7.36 17.65
C SER A 8 25.36 7.46 17.88
N ASP A 9 24.77 8.59 17.47
CA ASP A 9 23.36 8.72 17.10
C ASP A 9 23.09 8.03 15.75
N THR A 10 23.36 6.72 15.67
CA THR A 10 23.03 5.94 14.48
C THR A 10 21.61 5.41 14.64
N VAL A 11 20.61 6.12 14.08
CA VAL A 11 19.30 5.54 13.83
C VAL A 11 19.51 4.33 12.92
N ARG A 12 19.18 3.13 13.42
CA ARG A 12 19.24 1.90 12.62
C ARG A 12 17.98 1.85 11.75
N SER A 13 17.93 2.60 10.67
CA SER A 13 16.95 2.36 9.61
C SER A 13 17.44 1.17 8.77
N ARG A 14 16.60 0.15 8.62
CA ARG A 14 16.80 -0.90 7.63
C ARG A 14 15.77 -0.66 6.54
N ILE A 15 16.26 -0.31 5.37
CA ILE A 15 15.42 -0.13 4.18
C ILE A 15 15.59 -1.40 3.36
N PHE A 16 14.51 -2.15 3.18
CA PHE A 16 14.49 -3.25 2.20
C PHE A 16 13.76 -2.70 0.98
N VAL A 17 14.54 -2.15 0.04
CA VAL A 17 14.01 -1.57 -1.21
C VAL A 17 13.80 -2.64 -2.27
N ASP A 18 14.40 -3.83 -2.11
CA ASP A 18 14.47 -4.81 -3.17
C ASP A 18 14.50 -6.23 -2.61
N ARG A 19 13.55 -7.06 -3.07
CA ARG A 19 13.47 -8.51 -2.82
C ARG A 19 14.79 -9.22 -3.12
N GLU A 20 15.55 -8.77 -4.13
CA GLU A 20 16.86 -9.34 -4.43
C GLU A 20 17.89 -9.12 -3.30
N GLU A 21 17.85 -7.98 -2.62
CA GLU A 21 18.74 -7.74 -1.47
C GLU A 21 18.33 -8.58 -0.26
N LEU A 22 17.03 -8.79 -0.07
CA LEU A 22 16.46 -9.66 0.96
C LEU A 22 16.91 -11.12 0.75
N LEU A 23 16.84 -11.63 -0.48
CA LEU A 23 17.32 -12.95 -0.86
C LEU A 23 18.85 -13.11 -0.80
N LYS A 24 19.61 -12.04 -1.06
CA LYS A 24 21.07 -12.03 -0.90
C LYS A 24 21.49 -12.05 0.57
N ALA A 25 20.74 -11.37 1.44
CA ALA A 25 20.98 -11.34 2.87
C ALA A 25 20.59 -12.66 3.56
N TYR A 26 19.58 -13.36 3.04
CA TYR A 26 19.05 -14.61 3.60
C TYR A 26 18.79 -15.65 2.49
N PRO A 27 19.83 -16.38 2.03
CA PRO A 27 19.65 -17.40 0.99
C PRO A 27 18.81 -18.57 1.52
N LEU A 28 17.62 -18.76 0.93
CA LEU A 28 16.68 -19.85 1.24
C LEU A 28 16.92 -21.07 0.33
N GLU A 29 16.64 -22.28 0.83
CA GLU A 29 16.87 -23.57 0.13
C GLU A 29 15.89 -23.86 -1.04
N GLU A 30 16.13 -24.97 -1.76
CA GLU A 30 15.74 -25.34 -3.14
C GLU A 30 14.27 -25.15 -3.61
N ASP A 31 13.30 -24.83 -2.75
CA ASP A 31 11.87 -24.74 -3.12
C ASP A 31 11.53 -23.52 -4.01
N LEU A 32 12.43 -22.53 -4.12
CA LEU A 32 12.23 -21.27 -4.84
C LEU A 32 12.39 -21.34 -6.37
N LYS A 33 12.69 -22.51 -6.96
CA LYS A 33 12.62 -22.67 -8.44
C LYS A 33 11.23 -22.35 -8.99
N HIS A 34 10.18 -22.53 -8.17
CA HIS A 34 8.82 -22.15 -8.52
C HIS A 34 8.60 -20.63 -8.41
N TRP A 35 9.22 -19.94 -7.44
CA TRP A 35 9.06 -18.49 -7.18
C TRP A 35 9.64 -17.58 -8.28
N HIS A 36 10.76 -17.96 -8.91
CA HIS A 36 11.32 -17.18 -10.04
C HIS A 36 10.39 -17.12 -11.27
N MET A 37 9.49 -18.09 -11.39
CA MET A 37 8.53 -18.20 -12.48
C MET A 37 7.33 -17.24 -12.27
N TRP A 38 6.95 -16.97 -11.02
CA TRP A 38 5.88 -16.04 -10.67
C TRP A 38 6.27 -14.58 -10.94
N ASN A 39 7.48 -14.12 -10.58
CA ASN A 39 7.92 -12.75 -10.90
C ASN A 39 7.93 -12.42 -12.41
N GLN A 40 8.23 -13.40 -13.27
CA GLN A 40 8.14 -13.19 -14.72
C GLN A 40 6.69 -13.15 -15.19
N LEU A 41 5.80 -13.89 -14.56
CA LEU A 41 4.36 -13.81 -14.79
C LEU A 41 3.80 -12.48 -14.28
N ASP A 42 4.23 -11.97 -13.11
CA ASP A 42 3.78 -10.70 -12.53
C ASP A 42 4.17 -9.50 -13.39
N LEU A 43 5.42 -9.41 -13.87
CA LEU A 43 5.83 -8.32 -14.78
C LEU A 43 5.12 -8.39 -16.14
N LEU A 44 4.78 -9.60 -16.61
CA LEU A 44 4.04 -9.80 -17.86
C LEU A 44 2.54 -9.47 -17.68
N ASP A 45 1.95 -9.86 -16.56
CA ASP A 45 0.58 -9.54 -16.19
C ASP A 45 0.43 -8.05 -15.84
N GLU A 46 1.45 -7.41 -15.28
CA GLU A 46 1.51 -5.96 -15.05
C GLU A 46 1.37 -5.23 -16.38
N ALA A 47 2.27 -5.52 -17.33
CA ALA A 47 2.25 -4.89 -18.65
C ALA A 47 0.98 -5.23 -19.46
N ALA A 48 0.37 -6.40 -19.26
CA ALA A 48 -0.83 -6.82 -19.97
C ALA A 48 -2.11 -6.21 -19.37
N ALA A 49 -2.27 -6.27 -18.05
CA ALA A 49 -3.38 -5.66 -17.34
C ALA A 49 -3.35 -4.13 -17.48
N GLU A 50 -2.17 -3.52 -17.41
CA GLU A 50 -1.98 -2.08 -17.63
C GLU A 50 -2.35 -1.65 -19.06
N ARG A 51 -2.00 -2.46 -20.08
CA ARG A 51 -2.44 -2.22 -21.46
C ARG A 51 -3.95 -2.30 -21.62
N LEU A 52 -4.58 -3.29 -20.99
CA LEU A 52 -6.03 -3.46 -21.01
C LEU A 52 -6.72 -2.30 -20.30
N ALA A 53 -6.23 -1.95 -19.11
CA ALA A 53 -6.64 -0.81 -18.33
C ALA A 53 -6.57 0.49 -19.16
N LYS A 54 -5.44 0.75 -19.80
CA LYS A 54 -5.26 1.94 -20.66
C LYS A 54 -6.23 1.94 -21.84
N PHE A 55 -6.43 0.80 -22.48
CA PHE A 55 -7.40 0.66 -23.57
C PHE A 55 -8.82 0.98 -23.09
N MET A 56 -9.24 0.42 -21.95
CA MET A 56 -10.56 0.65 -21.38
C MET A 56 -10.76 2.09 -20.89
N ARG A 57 -9.72 2.72 -20.29
CA ARG A 57 -9.75 4.16 -19.95
C ARG A 57 -9.95 5.03 -21.17
N THR A 58 -9.11 4.83 -22.19
CA THR A 58 -9.21 5.57 -23.45
C THR A 58 -10.59 5.39 -24.07
N LEU A 59 -11.13 4.17 -24.05
CA LEU A 59 -12.48 3.85 -24.54
C LEU A 59 -13.56 4.59 -23.74
N MET A 60 -13.50 4.60 -22.41
CA MET A 60 -14.45 5.33 -21.56
C MET A 60 -14.42 6.84 -21.85
N ASP A 61 -13.23 7.42 -22.00
CA ASP A 61 -13.05 8.85 -22.29
C ASP A 61 -13.54 9.24 -23.70
N THR A 62 -13.42 8.33 -24.69
CA THR A 62 -13.90 8.58 -26.06
C THR A 62 -15.38 8.30 -26.25
N VAL A 63 -15.95 7.34 -25.52
CA VAL A 63 -17.30 6.81 -25.77
C VAL A 63 -18.34 7.43 -24.83
N VAL A 64 -17.93 7.95 -23.67
CA VAL A 64 -18.87 8.47 -22.65
C VAL A 64 -18.52 9.92 -22.27
N PRO A 65 -19.02 10.94 -22.99
CA PRO A 65 -19.09 12.28 -22.44
C PRO A 65 -20.22 12.30 -21.41
N SER A 66 -19.87 12.24 -20.12
CA SER A 66 -20.79 12.46 -18.98
C SER A 66 -22.02 11.53 -18.98
N ALA A 67 -21.86 10.27 -18.54
CA ALA A 67 -22.98 9.47 -18.04
C ALA A 67 -22.49 8.47 -17.00
N ALA A 68 -23.17 8.45 -15.85
CA ALA A 68 -22.96 7.52 -14.75
C ALA A 68 -22.95 6.08 -15.27
N LEU A 69 -21.89 5.33 -14.95
CA LEU A 69 -21.82 3.90 -15.17
C LEU A 69 -22.95 3.24 -14.35
N SER A 70 -23.92 2.64 -15.02
CA SER A 70 -24.95 1.84 -14.34
C SER A 70 -24.38 0.47 -13.95
N GLU A 71 -24.62 0.05 -12.71
CA GLU A 71 -24.17 -1.17 -12.03
C GLU A 71 -24.49 -2.51 -12.75
N SER A 72 -25.14 -2.51 -13.91
CA SER A 72 -25.75 -3.71 -14.50
C SER A 72 -24.83 -4.64 -15.27
N ASP A 73 -23.61 -4.22 -15.65
CA ASP A 73 -22.90 -4.90 -16.74
C ASP A 73 -21.71 -5.79 -16.31
N VAL A 74 -21.55 -6.07 -15.00
CA VAL A 74 -20.49 -7.01 -14.50
C VAL A 74 -21.06 -8.15 -13.64
N ALA A 75 -22.35 -8.47 -13.80
CA ALA A 75 -22.99 -9.57 -13.08
C ALA A 75 -22.69 -10.94 -13.72
N LEU A 76 -21.49 -11.50 -13.49
CA LEU A 76 -21.30 -12.95 -13.48
C LEU A 76 -21.74 -13.46 -12.09
N HIS A 77 -23.06 -13.51 -11.88
CA HIS A 77 -23.66 -14.14 -10.70
C HIS A 77 -23.57 -15.66 -10.82
N GLY A 78 -22.49 -16.22 -10.31
CA GLY A 78 -22.52 -17.55 -9.73
C GLY A 78 -22.58 -17.39 -8.22
N ASP A 79 -23.78 -17.42 -7.65
CA ASP A 79 -23.95 -17.47 -6.20
C ASP A 79 -23.32 -18.77 -5.70
N ILE A 80 -22.11 -18.68 -5.15
CA ILE A 80 -21.50 -19.79 -4.41
C ILE A 80 -22.17 -19.79 -3.05
N ASP A 81 -23.01 -20.79 -2.79
CA ASP A 81 -23.67 -20.99 -1.51
C ASP A 81 -22.64 -21.41 -0.45
N LEU A 82 -22.11 -20.42 0.27
CA LEU A 82 -21.17 -20.59 1.38
C LEU A 82 -21.87 -20.93 2.71
N SER A 83 -23.19 -21.14 2.74
CA SER A 83 -23.94 -21.44 3.98
C SER A 83 -23.54 -22.74 4.66
N GLN A 84 -22.73 -23.58 3.99
CA GLN A 84 -22.21 -24.85 4.52
C GLN A 84 -20.72 -24.83 4.88
N VAL A 85 -20.04 -23.70 4.71
CA VAL A 85 -18.67 -23.54 5.24
C VAL A 85 -18.83 -23.10 6.69
N GLU A 86 -18.52 -23.99 7.64
CA GLU A 86 -18.32 -23.61 9.04
C GLU A 86 -17.12 -22.66 9.10
N LEU A 87 -17.37 -21.36 8.93
CA LEU A 87 -16.41 -20.32 9.31
C LEU A 87 -16.11 -20.53 10.79
N HIS A 88 -14.83 -20.66 11.14
CA HIS A 88 -14.43 -20.80 12.53
C HIS A 88 -14.91 -19.56 13.30
N ASP A 89 -16.03 -19.69 14.02
CA ASP A 89 -16.62 -18.71 14.94
C ASP A 89 -15.70 -18.35 16.14
N ASN A 90 -14.43 -18.73 16.10
CA ASN A 90 -13.53 -18.69 17.25
C ASN A 90 -12.61 -17.45 17.30
N ILE A 91 -12.52 -16.64 16.24
CA ILE A 91 -11.74 -15.39 16.29
C ILE A 91 -12.61 -14.31 16.97
N HIS A 92 -12.62 -14.35 18.30
CA HIS A 92 -13.22 -13.30 19.12
C HIS A 92 -12.21 -12.17 19.34
N MET A 93 -12.47 -11.05 18.67
CA MET A 93 -11.69 -9.83 18.81
C MET A 93 -12.47 -8.80 19.61
N ASP A 94 -11.88 -8.29 20.69
CA ASP A 94 -12.48 -7.24 21.50
C ASP A 94 -12.20 -5.85 20.92
N TRP A 95 -13.03 -4.87 21.30
CA TRP A 95 -12.78 -3.46 21.01
C TRP A 95 -12.79 -2.65 22.32
N PRO A 96 -11.70 -1.97 22.70
CA PRO A 96 -10.43 -1.79 21.98
C PRO A 96 -9.62 -3.08 21.83
N LEU A 97 -8.78 -3.13 20.78
CA LEU A 97 -7.97 -4.31 20.43
C LEU A 97 -6.95 -4.66 21.51
N ASN A 98 -6.84 -5.95 21.84
CA ASN A 98 -5.79 -6.49 22.71
C ASN A 98 -4.56 -6.94 21.89
N PRO A 99 -3.33 -6.58 22.29
CA PRO A 99 -2.10 -7.12 21.68
C PRO A 99 -2.12 -8.63 21.44
N LYS A 100 -2.53 -9.40 22.44
CA LYS A 100 -2.53 -10.86 22.34
C LYS A 100 -3.50 -11.38 21.28
N GLN A 101 -4.66 -10.73 21.13
CA GLN A 101 -5.65 -11.11 20.12
C GLN A 101 -5.15 -10.84 18.69
N VAL A 102 -4.43 -9.73 18.47
CA VAL A 102 -3.87 -9.43 17.15
C VAL A 102 -2.67 -10.31 16.82
N GLU A 103 -1.85 -10.66 17.82
CA GLU A 103 -0.79 -11.67 17.67
C GLU A 103 -1.37 -13.04 17.30
N ASP A 104 -2.41 -13.49 18.03
CA ASP A 104 -3.07 -14.77 17.78
C ASP A 104 -3.73 -14.80 16.39
N MET A 105 -4.40 -13.72 15.98
CA MET A 105 -4.94 -13.56 14.62
C MET A 105 -3.84 -13.65 13.55
N THR A 106 -2.68 -13.01 13.77
CA THR A 106 -1.54 -13.06 12.85
C THR A 106 -1.01 -14.50 12.73
N GLN A 107 -0.95 -15.22 13.85
CA GLN A 107 -0.51 -16.61 13.91
C GLN A 107 -1.51 -17.56 13.24
N ASP A 108 -2.81 -17.33 13.39
CA ASP A 108 -3.86 -18.12 12.77
C ASP A 108 -3.78 -18.01 11.24
N PHE A 109 -3.51 -16.81 10.71
CA PHE A 109 -3.23 -16.62 9.29
C PHE A 109 -1.94 -17.29 8.81
N GLU A 110 -0.89 -17.39 9.65
CA GLU A 110 0.32 -18.14 9.29
C GLU A 110 0.03 -19.65 9.16
N VAL A 111 -0.70 -20.23 10.13
CA VAL A 111 -1.02 -21.67 10.13
C VAL A 111 -1.96 -22.03 8.97
N ALA A 112 -2.86 -21.13 8.62
CA ALA A 112 -3.80 -21.34 7.52
C ALA A 112 -3.18 -21.14 6.13
N ALA A 113 -1.95 -20.64 5.99
CA ALA A 113 -1.38 -20.34 4.67
C ALA A 113 -1.06 -21.58 3.81
N ASP A 114 -1.12 -22.77 4.40
CA ASP A 114 -1.04 -24.05 3.69
C ASP A 114 -2.44 -24.63 3.33
N ASP A 115 -3.55 -23.97 3.71
CA ASP A 115 -4.94 -24.39 3.51
C ASP A 115 -5.89 -23.17 3.27
N VAL A 116 -7.21 -23.37 3.20
CA VAL A 116 -8.18 -22.29 2.95
C VAL A 116 -8.22 -21.31 4.14
N HIS A 117 -7.79 -20.06 3.94
CA HIS A 117 -7.92 -19.01 4.95
C HIS A 117 -9.38 -18.73 5.30
N ILE A 118 -9.68 -18.75 6.60
CA ILE A 118 -10.99 -18.38 7.12
C ILE A 118 -10.99 -16.85 7.31
N PRO A 119 -11.86 -16.11 6.60
CA PRO A 119 -11.94 -14.66 6.74
C PRO A 119 -12.38 -14.28 8.16
N LEU A 120 -11.91 -13.12 8.63
CA LEU A 120 -12.42 -12.51 9.87
C LEU A 120 -13.93 -12.27 9.77
N PRO A 121 -14.67 -12.28 10.91
CA PRO A 121 -16.08 -11.91 10.92
C PRO A 121 -16.32 -10.55 10.26
N SER A 122 -17.22 -10.49 9.27
CA SER A 122 -17.42 -9.30 8.43
C SER A 122 -17.68 -8.02 9.24
N GLU A 123 -18.50 -8.08 10.29
CA GLU A 123 -18.78 -6.91 11.14
C GLU A 123 -17.53 -6.39 11.85
N PHE A 124 -16.65 -7.30 12.28
CA PHE A 124 -15.41 -6.91 12.93
C PHE A 124 -14.44 -6.32 11.91
N PHE A 125 -14.30 -6.95 10.74
CA PHE A 125 -13.39 -6.43 9.72
C PHE A 125 -13.84 -5.09 9.17
N SER A 126 -15.15 -4.88 8.94
CA SER A 126 -15.68 -3.56 8.57
C SER A 126 -15.37 -2.48 9.61
N LYS A 127 -15.34 -2.82 10.92
CA LYS A 127 -14.92 -1.87 11.97
C LYS A 127 -13.43 -1.54 11.86
N LEU A 128 -12.56 -2.52 11.56
CA LEU A 128 -11.14 -2.27 11.32
C LEU A 128 -10.93 -1.35 10.11
N VAL A 129 -11.53 -1.69 8.96
CA VAL A 129 -11.46 -0.89 7.73
C VAL A 129 -11.88 0.55 8.03
N LYS A 130 -13.08 0.73 8.62
CA LYS A 130 -13.59 2.06 8.95
C LYS A 130 -12.66 2.85 9.89
N ALA A 131 -12.16 2.22 10.96
CA ALA A 131 -11.31 2.91 11.91
C ALA A 131 -9.97 3.34 11.28
N SER A 132 -9.39 2.52 10.40
CA SER A 132 -8.21 2.89 9.61
C SER A 132 -8.53 4.02 8.63
N THR A 133 -9.67 3.97 7.93
CA THR A 133 -10.12 5.04 7.04
C THR A 133 -10.25 6.37 7.78
N ASP A 134 -10.97 6.39 8.90
CA ASP A 134 -11.17 7.58 9.73
C ASP A 134 -9.81 8.15 10.22
N PHE A 135 -8.86 7.26 10.58
CA PHE A 135 -7.52 7.67 10.98
C PHE A 135 -6.80 8.41 9.85
N TYR A 136 -6.69 7.81 8.66
CA TYR A 136 -5.93 8.40 7.56
C TYR A 136 -6.64 9.60 6.92
N ALA A 137 -7.97 9.61 6.88
CA ALA A 137 -8.74 10.77 6.41
C ALA A 137 -8.46 12.03 7.25
N SER A 138 -8.10 11.86 8.53
CA SER A 138 -7.69 12.98 9.41
C SER A 138 -6.26 13.48 9.16
N LYS A 139 -5.48 12.82 8.30
CA LYS A 139 -4.06 13.12 8.04
C LYS A 139 -3.86 13.89 6.72
N PRO A 140 -2.79 14.72 6.64
CA PRO A 140 -2.37 15.35 5.39
C PRO A 140 -1.81 14.31 4.40
N ASN A 141 -1.59 14.70 3.14
CA ASN A 141 -0.98 13.83 2.13
C ASN A 141 0.46 13.46 2.45
N VAL A 142 1.19 14.36 3.13
CA VAL A 142 2.56 14.13 3.61
C VAL A 142 2.58 14.10 5.13
N ILE A 143 2.87 12.93 5.71
CA ILE A 143 2.95 12.74 7.16
C ILE A 143 4.41 12.82 7.60
N ASN A 144 4.70 13.71 8.56
CA ASN A 144 6.02 13.79 9.18
C ASN A 144 6.12 12.78 10.33
N LEU A 145 7.09 11.87 10.25
CA LEU A 145 7.41 10.88 11.27
C LEU A 145 8.73 11.21 11.95
N THR A 146 8.65 11.59 13.23
CA THR A 146 9.82 11.70 14.10
C THR A 146 10.02 10.38 14.84
N VAL A 147 10.99 9.59 14.40
CA VAL A 147 11.31 8.28 15.00
C VAL A 147 12.22 8.49 16.21
N PRO A 148 11.80 8.08 17.43
CA PRO A 148 12.62 8.21 18.63
C PRO A 148 13.93 7.40 18.54
N PRO A 149 15.01 7.82 19.23
CA PRO A 149 16.30 7.10 19.18
C PRO A 149 16.27 5.65 19.68
N ASP A 150 15.32 5.32 20.56
CA ASP A 150 15.08 3.98 21.11
C ASP A 150 14.11 3.14 20.28
N CYS A 151 13.56 3.71 19.20
CA CYS A 151 12.69 3.02 18.26
C CYS A 151 13.45 2.61 17.00
N THR A 152 13.05 1.51 16.39
CA THR A 152 13.49 1.10 15.05
C THR A 152 12.35 1.32 14.07
N LEU A 153 12.62 1.90 12.90
CA LEU A 153 11.67 1.98 11.79
C LEU A 153 12.12 1.06 10.65
N THR A 154 11.26 0.13 10.27
CA THR A 154 11.39 -0.71 9.07
C THR A 154 10.51 -0.13 7.96
N ILE A 155 11.07 0.06 6.77
CA ILE A 155 10.28 0.43 5.59
C ILE A 155 10.15 -0.80 4.71
N VAL A 156 8.91 -1.14 4.35
CA VAL A 156 8.53 -2.30 3.56
C VAL A 156 7.93 -1.79 2.24
N GLY A 157 8.41 -2.31 1.12
CA GLY A 157 7.82 -2.05 -0.20
C GLY A 157 6.60 -2.92 -0.46
N ASP A 158 6.40 -3.24 -1.74
CA ASP A 158 5.24 -3.96 -2.24
C ASP A 158 5.09 -5.35 -1.59
N LEU A 159 3.84 -5.70 -1.28
CA LEU A 159 3.47 -7.02 -0.76
C LEU A 159 2.58 -7.79 -1.72
N HIS A 160 1.72 -7.13 -2.50
CA HIS A 160 0.87 -7.74 -3.53
C HIS A 160 0.20 -9.05 -3.11
N GLY A 161 -0.48 -9.06 -1.97
CA GLY A 161 -1.18 -10.26 -1.51
C GLY A 161 -0.27 -11.42 -1.05
N GLN A 162 1.05 -11.22 -0.93
CA GLN A 162 2.02 -12.23 -0.50
C GLN A 162 2.15 -12.29 1.03
N LEU A 163 1.15 -12.89 1.69
CA LEU A 163 1.09 -12.97 3.16
C LEU A 163 2.36 -13.60 3.78
N GLN A 164 2.96 -14.60 3.13
CA GLN A 164 4.19 -15.24 3.61
C GLN A 164 5.37 -14.29 3.73
N ASP A 165 5.46 -13.30 2.84
CA ASP A 165 6.54 -12.30 2.90
C ASP A 165 6.33 -11.36 4.08
N LEU A 166 5.09 -10.93 4.33
CA LEU A 166 4.74 -10.14 5.52
C LEU A 166 5.10 -10.89 6.82
N LEU A 167 4.71 -12.15 6.92
CA LEU A 167 4.99 -12.99 8.09
C LEU A 167 6.49 -13.23 8.26
N HIS A 168 7.23 -13.43 7.17
CA HIS A 168 8.68 -13.56 7.21
C HIS A 168 9.37 -12.26 7.69
N ILE A 169 8.90 -11.10 7.24
CA ILE A 169 9.38 -9.78 7.71
C ILE A 169 9.16 -9.68 9.22
N PHE A 170 7.97 -10.00 9.72
CA PHE A 170 7.66 -9.96 11.14
C PHE A 170 8.47 -10.96 11.98
N LYS A 171 8.71 -12.16 11.46
CA LYS A 171 9.58 -13.14 12.10
C LYS A 171 11.03 -12.67 12.21
N THR A 172 11.51 -11.94 11.21
CA THR A 172 12.90 -11.48 11.12
C THR A 172 13.13 -10.19 11.90
N ASN A 173 12.19 -9.25 11.82
CA ASN A 173 12.33 -7.90 12.37
C ASN A 173 11.48 -7.66 13.64
N GLY A 174 10.71 -8.65 14.07
CA GLY A 174 9.78 -8.56 15.19
C GLY A 174 8.43 -7.93 14.79
N LEU A 175 7.39 -8.22 15.55
CA LEU A 175 6.06 -7.65 15.31
C LEU A 175 6.04 -6.13 15.56
N PRO A 176 5.06 -5.39 14.99
CA PRO A 176 4.86 -4.00 15.31
C PRO A 176 4.64 -3.78 16.81
N SER A 177 5.30 -2.77 17.37
CA SER A 177 5.19 -2.43 18.80
C SER A 177 5.52 -0.95 19.02
N PRO A 178 5.32 -0.39 20.23
CA PRO A 178 5.70 1.00 20.53
C PRO A 178 7.19 1.33 20.26
N THR A 179 8.07 0.33 20.19
CA THR A 179 9.52 0.50 19.90
C THR A 179 9.95 -0.09 18.55
N ASN A 180 9.05 -0.75 17.82
CA ASN A 180 9.34 -1.39 16.53
C ASN A 180 8.29 -0.95 15.51
N TRP A 181 8.64 0.05 14.72
CA TRP A 181 7.76 0.76 13.81
C TRP A 181 7.93 0.23 12.38
N TYR A 182 6.86 0.34 11.60
CA TYR A 182 6.75 -0.07 10.21
C TYR A 182 6.11 1.04 9.37
N LEU A 183 6.67 1.26 8.18
CA LEU A 183 6.06 2.01 7.10
C LEU A 183 5.92 1.09 5.89
N PHE A 184 4.69 0.78 5.51
CA PHE A 184 4.39 0.02 4.29
C PHE A 184 4.14 0.99 3.14
N ASN A 185 4.94 0.88 2.08
CA ASN A 185 5.03 1.89 1.04
C ASN A 185 4.16 1.58 -0.18
N GLY A 186 2.86 1.32 0.04
CA GLY A 186 1.90 1.00 -1.02
C GLY A 186 1.97 -0.45 -1.53
N ASP A 187 1.09 -0.76 -2.47
CA ASP A 187 1.01 -2.03 -3.20
C ASP A 187 0.90 -3.24 -2.27
N LEU A 188 -0.05 -3.13 -1.34
CA LEU A 188 -0.44 -4.18 -0.41
C LEU A 188 -1.28 -5.25 -1.10
N VAL A 189 -2.10 -4.82 -2.07
CA VAL A 189 -3.14 -5.62 -2.71
C VAL A 189 -2.84 -5.96 -4.17
N ASP A 190 -3.72 -6.76 -4.77
CA ASP A 190 -3.62 -7.36 -6.10
C ASP A 190 -2.47 -8.36 -6.29
N ARG A 191 -2.55 -9.12 -7.39
CA ARG A 191 -1.66 -10.24 -7.80
C ARG A 191 -1.80 -11.49 -6.95
N GLY A 192 -1.49 -11.39 -5.66
CA GLY A 192 -1.64 -12.48 -4.71
C GLY A 192 -3.10 -12.74 -4.30
N ASP A 193 -3.28 -13.80 -3.53
CA ASP A 193 -4.60 -14.30 -3.08
C ASP A 193 -4.88 -14.02 -1.58
N CYS A 194 -3.94 -13.36 -0.89
CA CYS A 194 -4.01 -13.10 0.55
C CYS A 194 -3.99 -11.59 0.88
N CYS A 195 -4.57 -10.75 0.02
CA CYS A 195 -4.60 -9.30 0.21
C CYS A 195 -5.43 -8.92 1.44
N VAL A 196 -6.56 -9.60 1.65
CA VAL A 196 -7.48 -9.32 2.76
C VAL A 196 -6.82 -9.62 4.10
N GLU A 197 -6.08 -10.72 4.21
CA GLU A 197 -5.34 -11.12 5.40
C GLU A 197 -4.25 -10.10 5.74
N ILE A 198 -3.50 -9.64 4.73
CA ILE A 198 -2.51 -8.56 4.90
C ILE A 198 -3.19 -7.31 5.44
N CYS A 199 -4.26 -6.83 4.80
CA CYS A 199 -5.00 -5.66 5.25
C CYS A 199 -5.53 -5.82 6.70
N ALA A 200 -6.09 -6.98 7.04
CA ALA A 200 -6.56 -7.28 8.38
C ALA A 200 -5.45 -7.16 9.44
N ILE A 201 -4.29 -7.77 9.19
CA ILE A 201 -3.12 -7.69 10.07
C ILE A 201 -2.65 -6.24 10.21
N LEU A 202 -2.47 -5.53 9.10
CA LEU A 202 -1.94 -4.18 9.10
C LEU A 202 -2.89 -3.19 9.80
N PHE A 203 -4.20 -3.29 9.56
CA PHE A 203 -5.20 -2.41 10.19
C PHE A 203 -5.27 -2.66 11.69
N ALA A 204 -5.23 -3.93 12.12
CA ALA A 204 -5.24 -4.26 13.54
C ALA A 204 -4.02 -3.67 14.28
N TYR A 205 -2.81 -3.80 13.72
CA TYR A 205 -1.61 -3.18 14.31
C TYR A 205 -1.61 -1.66 14.20
N GLN A 206 -2.12 -1.08 13.11
CA GLN A 206 -2.24 0.36 12.93
C GLN A 206 -3.17 0.99 13.96
N ILE A 207 -4.34 0.40 14.20
CA ILE A 207 -5.29 0.89 15.20
C ILE A 207 -4.73 0.72 16.61
N MET A 208 -4.04 -0.39 16.89
CA MET A 208 -3.45 -0.66 18.19
C MET A 208 -2.25 0.24 18.49
N TYR A 209 -1.40 0.48 17.50
CA TYR A 209 -0.18 1.27 17.60
C TYR A 209 -0.14 2.34 16.50
N PRO A 210 -0.99 3.39 16.59
CA PRO A 210 -1.15 4.39 15.52
C PRO A 210 0.08 5.25 15.26
N MET A 211 1.08 5.21 16.14
CA MET A 211 2.39 5.84 15.95
C MET A 211 3.42 4.90 15.35
N ALA A 212 3.20 3.59 15.38
CA ALA A 212 4.17 2.58 14.98
C ALA A 212 3.89 1.96 13.61
N VAL A 213 2.64 1.92 13.13
CA VAL A 213 2.34 1.37 11.80
C VAL A 213 1.72 2.43 10.91
N HIS A 214 2.37 2.64 9.77
CA HIS A 214 2.00 3.64 8.77
C HIS A 214 1.92 2.98 7.39
N ILE A 215 1.05 3.52 6.54
CA ILE A 215 0.81 3.02 5.18
C ILE A 215 0.78 4.22 4.23
N ASN A 216 1.57 4.17 3.16
CA ASN A 216 1.40 5.04 1.99
C ASN A 216 0.46 4.38 0.98
N ARG A 217 -0.22 5.20 0.18
CA ARG A 217 -0.94 4.75 -1.00
C ARG A 217 0.04 4.30 -2.09
N GLY A 218 -0.15 3.11 -2.64
CA GLY A 218 0.46 2.66 -3.89
C GLY A 218 -0.49 2.81 -5.07
N ASN A 219 -0.03 2.47 -6.27
CA ASN A 219 -0.89 2.54 -7.45
C ASN A 219 -1.93 1.41 -7.49
N HIS A 220 -1.70 0.29 -6.81
CA HIS A 220 -2.69 -0.77 -6.68
C HIS A 220 -3.77 -0.51 -5.61
N GLU A 221 -3.61 0.50 -4.75
CA GLU A 221 -4.69 1.01 -3.89
C GLU A 221 -5.56 2.03 -4.66
N ASP A 222 -6.14 1.56 -5.76
CA ASP A 222 -6.97 2.34 -6.67
C ASP A 222 -8.10 1.48 -7.25
N VAL A 223 -9.33 2.03 -7.22
CA VAL A 223 -10.54 1.33 -7.66
C VAL A 223 -10.43 0.85 -9.10
N PHE A 224 -9.79 1.65 -9.95
CA PHE A 224 -9.64 1.33 -11.34
C PHE A 224 -8.67 0.16 -11.52
N MET A 225 -7.52 0.15 -10.81
CA MET A 225 -6.61 -1.01 -10.81
C MET A 225 -7.29 -2.28 -10.28
N ASN A 226 -7.91 -2.23 -9.10
CA ASN A 226 -8.52 -3.41 -8.50
C ASN A 226 -9.69 -3.97 -9.31
N SER A 227 -10.31 -3.16 -10.18
CA SER A 227 -11.40 -3.62 -11.06
C SER A 227 -10.96 -4.64 -12.11
N PHE A 228 -9.67 -4.68 -12.46
CA PHE A 228 -9.10 -5.62 -13.44
C PHE A 228 -8.22 -6.70 -12.80
N HIS A 229 -7.93 -6.57 -11.51
CA HIS A 229 -6.99 -7.41 -10.79
C HIS A 229 -7.67 -8.27 -9.71
N THR A 230 -6.85 -9.07 -8.99
CA THR A 230 -7.33 -10.15 -8.12
C THR A 230 -8.06 -9.63 -6.89
N PHE A 231 -7.78 -8.42 -6.41
CA PHE A 231 -8.29 -7.95 -5.13
C PHE A 231 -9.82 -7.87 -5.08
N ARG A 232 -10.46 -7.30 -6.10
CA ARG A 232 -11.93 -7.22 -6.14
C ARG A 232 -12.57 -8.60 -6.06
N ARG A 233 -12.02 -9.56 -6.81
CA ARG A 233 -12.51 -10.95 -6.80
C ARG A 233 -12.30 -11.58 -5.43
N GLU A 234 -11.15 -11.39 -4.81
CA GLU A 234 -10.84 -11.89 -3.47
C GLU A 234 -11.84 -11.37 -2.44
N VAL A 235 -12.09 -10.05 -2.42
CA VAL A 235 -13.06 -9.44 -1.50
C VAL A 235 -14.47 -9.95 -1.75
N TYR A 236 -14.87 -10.19 -3.00
CA TYR A 236 -16.20 -10.71 -3.32
C TYR A 236 -16.38 -12.17 -2.91
N VAL A 237 -15.31 -12.97 -2.98
CA VAL A 237 -15.34 -14.37 -2.54
C VAL A 237 -15.35 -14.48 -1.02
N LYS A 238 -14.56 -13.65 -0.33
CA LYS A 238 -14.41 -13.70 1.13
C LYS A 238 -15.48 -12.89 1.88
N TYR A 239 -16.05 -11.86 1.24
CA TYR A 239 -16.96 -10.88 1.84
C TYR A 239 -18.10 -10.46 0.90
N SER A 240 -18.18 -9.19 0.51
CA SER A 240 -19.29 -8.59 -0.21
C SER A 240 -18.83 -7.38 -1.02
N SER A 241 -19.67 -6.91 -1.95
CA SER A 241 -19.43 -5.65 -2.67
C SER A 241 -19.31 -4.46 -1.72
N SER A 242 -20.13 -4.41 -0.66
CA SER A 242 -20.05 -3.35 0.34
C SER A 242 -18.73 -3.31 1.11
N MET A 243 -18.07 -4.46 1.30
CA MET A 243 -16.72 -4.49 1.87
C MET A 243 -15.70 -3.92 0.88
N PHE A 244 -15.84 -4.22 -0.42
CA PHE A 244 -14.99 -3.67 -1.46
C PHE A 244 -15.12 -2.14 -1.55
N ASP A 245 -16.34 -1.61 -1.46
CA ASP A 245 -16.57 -0.16 -1.41
C ASP A 245 -15.88 0.46 -0.18
N ALA A 246 -15.98 -0.19 0.99
CA ALA A 246 -15.28 0.27 2.19
C ALA A 246 -13.75 0.25 2.06
N PHE A 247 -13.18 -0.69 1.30
CA PHE A 247 -11.76 -0.67 0.97
C PHE A 247 -11.40 0.49 0.04
N ASN A 248 -12.24 0.82 -0.94
CA ASN A 248 -12.00 1.97 -1.81
C ASN A 248 -12.00 3.28 -1.00
N ASP A 249 -12.95 3.44 -0.06
CA ASP A 249 -12.95 4.58 0.87
C ASP A 249 -11.65 4.64 1.70
N PHE A 250 -11.13 3.47 2.14
CA PHE A 250 -9.84 3.39 2.83
C PHE A 250 -8.68 3.81 1.92
N PHE A 251 -8.63 3.31 0.68
CA PHE A 251 -7.57 3.63 -0.28
C PHE A 251 -7.54 5.13 -0.63
N ASP A 252 -8.71 5.75 -0.79
CA ASP A 252 -8.82 7.19 -1.01
C ASP A 252 -8.37 8.03 0.19
N ALA A 253 -8.43 7.46 1.39
CA ALA A 253 -7.97 8.13 2.60
C ALA A 253 -6.44 8.07 2.81
N LEU A 254 -5.72 7.14 2.16
CA LEU A 254 -4.29 6.90 2.39
C LEU A 254 -3.40 8.12 2.02
N PRO A 255 -2.37 8.43 2.82
CA PRO A 255 -1.41 9.49 2.50
C PRO A 255 -0.56 9.09 1.29
N LEU A 256 -0.03 10.09 0.58
CA LEU A 256 0.82 9.89 -0.60
C LEU A 256 2.28 9.64 -0.21
N ALA A 257 2.74 10.24 0.90
CA ALA A 257 4.12 10.16 1.31
C ALA A 257 4.32 10.32 2.82
N HIS A 258 5.50 9.90 3.28
CA HIS A 258 6.00 10.18 4.62
C HIS A 258 7.37 10.88 4.56
N ILE A 259 7.62 11.79 5.50
CA ILE A 259 8.97 12.34 5.75
C ILE A 259 9.47 11.82 7.08
N ILE A 260 10.60 11.12 7.08
CA ILE A 260 11.20 10.55 8.28
C ILE A 260 12.30 11.48 8.77
N ASN A 261 12.20 11.90 10.05
CA ASN A 261 13.18 12.74 10.75
C ASN A 261 13.60 13.98 9.94
N ASP A 262 12.64 14.61 9.24
CA ASP A 262 12.84 15.78 8.38
C ASP A 262 13.93 15.60 7.30
N ALA A 263 14.25 14.35 6.94
CA ALA A 263 15.40 14.02 6.11
C ALA A 263 15.08 13.06 4.94
N VAL A 264 14.25 12.04 5.17
CA VAL A 264 13.98 11.00 4.16
C VAL A 264 12.54 11.10 3.70
N PHE A 265 12.34 11.44 2.42
CA PHE A 265 11.03 11.43 1.78
C PHE A 265 10.76 10.04 1.19
N VAL A 266 9.66 9.41 1.62
CA VAL A 266 9.25 8.07 1.22
C VAL A 266 7.92 8.16 0.50
N VAL A 267 7.91 7.73 -0.75
CA VAL A 267 6.77 7.72 -1.68
C VAL A 267 6.79 6.40 -2.44
N HIS A 268 5.63 5.91 -2.89
CA HIS A 268 5.51 4.61 -3.55
C HIS A 268 6.27 4.58 -4.90
N GLY A 269 5.86 5.40 -5.87
CA GLY A 269 6.53 5.49 -7.17
C GLY A 269 7.79 6.36 -7.11
N GLY A 270 7.62 7.68 -7.27
CA GLY A 270 8.75 8.59 -7.37
C GLY A 270 8.34 10.05 -7.35
N LEU A 271 9.18 10.93 -7.91
CA LEU A 271 8.97 12.37 -7.90
C LEU A 271 8.34 12.86 -9.20
N SER A 272 7.58 13.94 -9.07
CA SER A 272 7.05 14.69 -10.21
C SER A 272 8.17 15.38 -11.00
N GLU A 273 7.90 15.63 -12.29
CA GLU A 273 8.73 16.50 -13.11
C GLU A 273 8.71 17.97 -12.67
N PHE A 274 7.71 18.35 -11.87
CA PHE A 274 7.57 19.68 -11.30
C PHE A 274 8.23 19.76 -9.92
N ASP A 275 8.87 20.90 -9.66
CA ASP A 275 9.35 21.23 -8.31
C ASP A 275 8.16 21.58 -7.41
N LEU A 276 7.68 20.59 -6.64
CA LEU A 276 6.53 20.75 -5.74
C LEU A 276 6.97 21.07 -4.31
N THR A 277 6.30 22.05 -3.70
CA THR A 277 6.39 22.31 -2.26
C THR A 277 5.50 21.36 -1.46
N LEU A 278 5.80 21.15 -0.17
CA LEU A 278 4.97 20.31 0.71
C LEU A 278 3.52 20.81 0.80
N ASP A 279 3.31 22.14 0.79
CA ASP A 279 1.97 22.73 0.79
C ASP A 279 1.19 22.40 -0.49
N GLN A 280 1.86 22.39 -1.65
CA GLN A 280 1.23 21.98 -2.90
C GLN A 280 0.84 20.51 -2.86
N ILE A 281 1.72 19.63 -2.37
CA ILE A 281 1.45 18.19 -2.24
C ILE A 281 0.27 17.97 -1.28
N ASN A 282 0.25 18.66 -0.14
CA ASN A 282 -0.85 18.59 0.83
C ASN A 282 -2.18 19.19 0.33
N SER A 283 -2.15 19.96 -0.77
CA SER A 283 -3.35 20.52 -1.40
C SER A 283 -3.99 19.61 -2.45
N ILE A 284 -3.40 18.44 -2.75
CA ILE A 284 -3.95 17.46 -3.69
C ILE A 284 -5.21 16.83 -3.06
N PRO A 285 -6.39 16.90 -3.70
CA PRO A 285 -7.57 16.19 -3.23
C PRO A 285 -7.44 14.71 -3.57
N ARG A 286 -6.77 13.95 -2.70
CA ARG A 286 -6.39 12.55 -2.95
C ARG A 286 -7.56 11.59 -3.11
N ASP A 287 -8.73 11.95 -2.60
CA ASP A 287 -10.01 11.25 -2.76
C ASP A 287 -10.66 11.46 -4.13
N GLU A 288 -10.20 12.45 -4.89
CA GLU A 288 -10.67 12.74 -6.25
C GLU A 288 -9.80 12.05 -7.33
N TYR A 289 -8.89 11.15 -6.96
CA TYR A 289 -7.92 10.54 -7.90
C TYR A 289 -8.57 9.90 -9.12
N HIS A 290 -9.75 9.31 -8.96
CA HIS A 290 -10.55 8.71 -10.03
C HIS A 290 -10.94 9.70 -11.15
N LEU A 291 -10.77 11.01 -10.96
CA LEU A 291 -11.10 12.08 -11.90
C LEU A 291 -9.87 12.52 -12.74
N HIS A 292 -9.14 11.57 -13.34
CA HIS A 292 -7.86 11.82 -14.04
C HIS A 292 -7.91 12.90 -15.13
N THR A 293 -9.07 13.14 -15.74
CA THR A 293 -9.28 14.27 -16.66
C THR A 293 -10.61 14.93 -16.37
N THR A 294 -10.57 16.19 -15.95
CA THR A 294 -11.77 17.01 -15.76
C THR A 294 -11.68 18.27 -16.61
N HIS A 295 -12.80 18.99 -16.74
CA HIS A 295 -12.81 20.34 -17.32
C HIS A 295 -12.11 21.38 -16.42
N ASP A 296 -11.72 21.03 -15.19
CA ASP A 296 -10.93 21.86 -14.30
C ASP A 296 -9.43 21.55 -14.51
N GLU A 297 -8.74 22.44 -15.21
CA GLU A 297 -7.30 22.33 -15.48
C GLU A 297 -6.47 22.26 -14.19
N THR A 298 -6.90 22.92 -13.12
CA THR A 298 -6.17 22.92 -11.84
C THR A 298 -6.27 21.56 -11.16
N LEU A 299 -7.47 20.98 -11.14
CA LEU A 299 -7.67 19.64 -10.62
C LEU A 299 -6.90 18.62 -11.46
N SER A 300 -6.95 18.73 -12.79
CA SER A 300 -6.19 17.88 -13.71
C SER A 300 -4.68 17.89 -13.42
N HIS A 301 -4.08 19.07 -13.21
CA HIS A 301 -2.66 19.17 -12.83
C HIS A 301 -2.35 18.50 -11.50
N LYS A 302 -3.23 18.63 -10.50
CA LYS A 302 -3.04 17.97 -9.20
C LYS A 302 -3.16 16.45 -9.30
N MET A 303 -4.06 15.95 -10.15
CA MET A 303 -4.19 14.51 -10.41
C MET A 303 -2.95 13.97 -11.10
N HIS A 304 -2.34 14.76 -11.99
CA HIS A 304 -1.06 14.41 -12.60
C HIS A 304 0.09 14.33 -11.59
N TRP A 305 0.18 15.29 -10.65
CA TRP A 305 1.16 15.19 -9.55
C TRP A 305 0.96 13.94 -8.70
N MET A 306 -0.29 13.59 -8.39
CA MET A 306 -0.60 12.35 -7.68
C MET A 306 -0.20 11.12 -8.49
N GLN A 307 -0.47 11.12 -9.79
CA GLN A 307 -0.05 10.06 -10.70
C GLN A 307 1.48 9.88 -10.67
N ASP A 308 2.25 10.97 -10.68
CA ASP A 308 3.71 10.89 -10.57
C ASP A 308 4.16 10.21 -9.27
N PHE A 309 3.55 10.56 -8.14
CA PHE A 309 3.85 9.95 -6.84
C PHE A 309 3.52 8.45 -6.80
N LEU A 310 2.51 8.01 -7.56
CA LEU A 310 2.07 6.61 -7.57
C LEU A 310 2.74 5.78 -8.68
N TRP A 311 3.20 6.38 -9.78
CA TRP A 311 3.58 5.62 -10.99
C TRP A 311 4.98 5.90 -11.54
N SER A 312 5.68 6.92 -11.05
CA SER A 312 6.97 7.29 -11.65
C SER A 312 8.12 6.36 -11.25
N ASP A 313 9.10 6.21 -12.14
CA ASP A 313 10.24 5.32 -11.96
C ASP A 313 11.59 6.05 -12.00
N PRO A 314 12.63 5.51 -11.33
CA PRO A 314 13.99 6.00 -11.50
C PRO A 314 14.60 5.73 -12.88
N GLN A 315 15.35 6.71 -13.40
CA GLN A 315 16.32 6.48 -14.48
C GLN A 315 17.75 6.90 -14.11
N ARG A 316 18.73 6.22 -14.72
CA ARG A 316 20.16 6.52 -14.51
C ARG A 316 20.65 7.77 -15.26
N LYS A 317 19.97 8.16 -16.34
CA LYS A 317 20.33 9.35 -17.11
C LYS A 317 19.74 10.59 -16.44
N LEU A 318 20.51 11.67 -16.44
CA LEU A 318 20.01 12.96 -15.98
C LEU A 318 18.89 13.47 -16.90
N GLY A 319 17.92 14.16 -16.32
CA GLY A 319 16.75 14.69 -17.01
C GLY A 319 15.51 13.83 -16.78
N ILE A 320 14.45 14.15 -17.50
CA ILE A 320 13.15 13.48 -17.38
C ILE A 320 12.87 12.77 -18.71
N ALA A 321 12.24 11.60 -18.64
CA ALA A 321 11.89 10.81 -19.81
C ALA A 321 10.56 10.09 -19.59
N ASP A 322 9.85 9.84 -20.70
CA ASP A 322 8.62 9.06 -20.74
C ASP A 322 8.74 7.76 -19.98
N ASN A 323 7.82 7.53 -19.04
CA ASN A 323 7.80 6.28 -18.32
C ASN A 323 7.36 5.16 -19.27
N ARG A 324 8.12 4.07 -19.25
CA ARG A 324 7.82 2.84 -20.01
C ARG A 324 6.67 2.02 -19.41
N ARG A 325 6.27 2.32 -18.16
CA ARG A 325 5.01 1.85 -17.56
C ARG A 325 3.82 2.51 -18.29
N VAL A 326 3.58 3.83 -18.25
CA VAL A 326 2.80 4.58 -19.28
C VAL A 326 3.04 6.13 -19.28
N LEU A 327 3.17 6.73 -20.47
CA LEU A 327 3.07 8.18 -20.83
C LEU A 327 4.16 9.09 -20.23
N GLU A 328 4.28 10.29 -20.81
CA GLU A 328 5.36 11.25 -20.61
C GLU A 328 5.80 11.42 -19.16
N SER A 329 7.12 11.47 -19.00
CA SER A 329 7.91 11.87 -17.83
C SER A 329 7.62 11.17 -16.48
N CYS A 330 8.64 10.66 -15.78
CA CYS A 330 8.91 10.98 -14.35
C CYS A 330 10.03 10.11 -13.72
N LEU A 331 10.51 10.56 -12.54
CA LEU A 331 11.89 10.43 -12.02
C LEU A 331 11.96 9.96 -10.55
N VAL A 332 12.83 8.98 -10.32
CA VAL A 332 13.78 8.66 -9.21
C VAL A 332 13.56 9.15 -7.76
N LEU A 333 13.60 8.17 -6.84
CA LEU A 333 14.07 8.26 -5.45
C LEU A 333 15.54 8.72 -5.36
N ILE A 334 15.76 9.98 -5.03
CA ILE A 334 17.06 10.50 -4.56
C ILE A 334 17.06 10.41 -3.03
N PHE A 335 18.08 9.78 -2.44
CA PHE A 335 18.44 10.05 -1.05
C PHE A 335 18.73 11.56 -0.94
N VAL A 336 17.80 12.32 -0.37
CA VAL A 336 18.02 13.74 -0.07
C VAL A 336 19.06 13.82 1.06
N GLN A 337 20.33 13.74 0.70
CA GLN A 337 21.38 14.24 1.56
C GLN A 337 21.40 15.75 1.40
N ASN A 338 20.68 16.44 2.29
CA ASN A 338 20.65 17.88 2.51
C ASN A 338 20.35 18.75 1.27
N SER A 339 19.08 19.14 1.07
CA SER A 339 18.71 20.44 0.50
C SER A 339 17.22 20.80 0.72
N PHE A 340 16.64 20.53 1.90
CA PHE A 340 15.50 21.35 2.34
C PHE A 340 16.08 22.55 3.10
N ASN A 341 16.48 23.58 2.35
CA ASN A 341 16.60 24.91 2.95
C ASN A 341 15.17 25.36 3.27
N ALA A 342 14.73 25.08 4.50
CA ALA A 342 13.67 25.83 5.14
C ALA A 342 14.13 27.29 5.21
N GLN A 343 13.77 28.10 4.21
CA GLN A 343 13.83 29.54 4.35
C GLN A 343 12.55 29.99 5.04
N THR A 344 12.75 30.46 6.28
CA THR A 344 11.87 31.32 7.06
C THR A 344 11.34 32.51 6.29
#